data_AF-A0A803QXG0-F1
#
_entry.id   AF-A0A803QXG0-F1
#
_cell.length_a   1.000
_cell.length_b   1.000
_cell.length_c   1.000
_cell.angle_alpha   90.00
_cell.angle_beta   90.00
_cell.angle_gamma   90.00
#
_symmetry.space_group_name_H-M   'P 1'
#
loop_
_entity.id
_entity.type
_entity.pdbx_description
1 polymer ?
#
loop_
_entity_poly.entity_id
_entity_poly.type
_entity_poly.pdbx_seq_one_letter_code
_entity_poly.pdbx_strand_id
1 'polypeptide(L)'
;MGGILSKRESPRHPSYGSRSYSSSYPSYPQSPYTQPSQEYAHQPYYASQQPYHAPESHSYSEGRAPATKKKLERKYSKIDDNYSSLEQVTDALAHAGLESSNLIVGIDFTKSNEWTGARSFHRKSLHHISETQNPYEQAISIIGKTLSSFDEDNMIPCFGFGDASTHDQEVFSFYPDERFCNGFEEVLSRYRELVPQLRLAGPTSFAPIIEMAITVVEQSGSQYHVLVIIADGQVTRSIDTERGELSPQEKKTIDAIVK
;
A
#
# COMPACT_ATOMS: atom_id res chain seq x y z
N MET A 1 -61.56 7.80 17.57
CA MET A 1 -62.05 7.50 18.94
C MET A 1 -60.92 6.72 19.61
N GLY A 2 -59.88 7.33 20.19
CA GLY A 2 -59.84 8.02 21.51
C GLY A 2 -59.69 6.97 22.63
N GLY A 3 -58.80 6.99 23.62
CA GLY A 3 -57.68 7.83 24.09
C GLY A 3 -56.89 6.97 25.13
N ILE A 4 -55.56 7.08 25.28
CA ILE A 4 -54.77 7.94 26.19
C ILE A 4 -55.22 7.94 27.67
N LEU A 5 -54.34 7.41 28.53
CA LEU A 5 -54.21 7.58 29.99
C LEU A 5 -52.70 7.70 30.25
N SER A 6 -52.15 8.52 31.14
CA SER A 6 -52.58 9.74 31.81
C SER A 6 -51.31 10.43 32.36
N LYS A 7 -51.34 11.75 32.46
CA LYS A 7 -50.29 12.64 32.98
C LYS A 7 -50.08 12.47 34.50
N ARG A 8 -48.87 12.79 34.98
CA ARG A 8 -48.71 13.55 36.23
C ARG A 8 -47.48 14.45 36.22
N GLU A 9 -47.67 15.64 36.80
CA GLU A 9 -46.91 16.88 36.68
C GLU A 9 -45.70 17.01 37.60
N SER A 10 -44.80 17.90 37.19
CA SER A 10 -43.67 18.49 37.93
C SER A 10 -44.10 19.39 39.09
N PRO A 11 -43.16 19.73 40.00
CA PRO A 11 -43.04 21.10 40.50
C PRO A 11 -41.69 21.76 40.15
N ARG A 12 -41.73 23.10 40.02
CA ARG A 12 -40.66 24.02 39.57
C ARG A 12 -39.71 24.49 40.69
N HIS A 13 -38.43 24.65 40.31
CA HIS A 13 -37.40 25.67 40.64
C HIS A 13 -37.01 25.97 42.12
N PRO A 14 -35.70 26.24 42.40
CA PRO A 14 -35.11 27.56 42.12
C PRO A 14 -33.78 27.52 41.35
N SER A 15 -33.61 28.52 40.49
CA SER A 15 -32.37 28.89 39.83
C SER A 15 -31.37 29.50 40.81
N TYR A 16 -30.17 28.94 40.89
CA TYR A 16 -29.00 29.63 41.41
C TYR A 16 -28.02 29.88 40.27
N GLY A 17 -27.82 31.15 39.95
CA GLY A 17 -26.74 31.59 39.06
C GLY A 17 -25.39 31.38 39.73
N SER A 18 -24.41 30.93 38.95
CA SER A 18 -22.99 30.97 39.30
C SER A 18 -22.23 31.08 37.98
N ARG A 19 -21.92 32.32 37.60
CA ARG A 19 -20.56 32.90 37.64
C ARG A 19 -19.61 32.16 36.69
N SER A 20 -19.46 32.78 35.53
CA SER A 20 -18.38 32.61 34.57
C SER A 20 -17.02 32.64 35.28
N TYR A 21 -16.30 31.52 35.25
CA TYR A 21 -14.91 31.45 35.66
C TYR A 21 -14.04 31.73 34.43
N SER A 22 -13.51 32.95 34.37
CA SER A 22 -12.43 33.33 33.48
C SER A 22 -11.17 32.54 33.88
N SER A 23 -10.77 31.55 33.07
CA SER A 23 -9.45 30.95 33.19
C SER A 23 -8.43 31.86 32.53
N SER A 24 -7.81 32.71 33.35
CA SER A 24 -6.63 33.50 33.00
C SER A 24 -5.40 32.59 32.95
N TYR A 25 -4.98 32.20 31.75
CA TYR A 25 -3.66 31.61 31.54
C TYR A 25 -2.56 32.66 31.81
N PRO A 26 -1.48 32.33 32.54
CA PRO A 26 -0.33 33.20 32.66
C PRO A 26 0.36 33.34 31.29
N SER A 27 0.41 34.56 30.76
CA SER A 27 1.28 34.94 29.63
C SER A 27 2.73 34.70 30.02
N TYR A 28 3.40 33.78 29.32
CA TYR A 28 4.86 33.72 29.29
C TYR A 28 5.39 34.92 28.47
N PRO A 29 6.44 35.61 28.92
CA PRO A 29 7.03 36.70 28.15
C PRO A 29 7.67 36.18 26.86
N GLN A 30 7.20 36.72 25.71
CA GLN A 30 7.86 36.55 24.42
C GLN A 30 9.27 37.14 24.48
N SER A 31 10.28 36.29 24.30
CA SER A 31 11.63 36.75 23.97
C SER A 31 11.67 37.18 22.50
N PRO A 32 12.24 38.34 22.17
CA PRO A 32 12.40 38.76 20.78
C PRO A 32 13.56 37.97 20.16
N TYR A 33 13.25 36.89 19.45
CA TYR A 33 14.21 36.25 18.57
C TYR A 33 14.36 37.11 17.31
N THR A 34 15.46 37.87 17.30
CA THR A 34 16.00 38.55 16.13
C THR A 34 16.32 37.50 15.07
N GLN A 35 15.73 37.63 13.88
CA GLN A 35 16.13 36.83 12.71
C GLN A 35 17.56 37.18 12.31
N PRO A 36 18.48 36.22 12.17
CA PRO A 36 19.69 36.42 11.41
C PRO A 36 19.31 36.32 9.92
N SER A 37 19.44 37.43 9.20
CA SER A 37 19.55 37.45 7.75
C SER A 37 20.84 36.72 7.37
N GLN A 38 20.72 35.46 6.92
CA GLN A 38 21.81 34.77 6.23
C GLN A 38 21.66 35.00 4.72
N GLU A 39 22.54 35.88 4.23
CA GLU A 39 22.88 36.00 2.81
C GLU A 39 23.25 34.62 2.26
N TYR A 40 22.48 34.13 1.28
CA TYR A 40 22.89 33.01 0.45
C TYR A 40 23.99 33.50 -0.49
N ALA A 41 25.25 33.24 -0.11
CA ALA A 41 26.37 33.32 -1.02
C ALA A 41 26.20 32.25 -2.12
N HIS A 42 26.05 32.70 -3.37
CA HIS A 42 26.16 31.85 -4.55
C HIS A 42 27.59 31.27 -4.63
N GLN A 43 27.74 29.96 -4.45
CA GLN A 43 28.96 29.25 -4.87
C GLN A 43 28.75 28.69 -6.29
N PRO A 44 29.66 28.94 -7.24
CA PRO A 44 29.60 28.34 -8.57
C PRO A 44 30.10 26.89 -8.49
N TYR A 45 29.21 25.94 -8.77
CA TYR A 45 29.62 24.56 -9.05
C TYR A 45 30.29 24.52 -10.42
N TYR A 46 31.60 24.25 -10.42
CA TYR A 46 32.33 23.87 -11.62
C TYR A 46 31.90 22.46 -12.04
N ALA A 47 31.28 22.36 -13.22
CA ALA A 47 31.07 21.10 -13.91
C ALA A 47 32.42 20.60 -14.45
N SER A 48 32.95 19.52 -13.86
CA SER A 48 34.04 18.75 -14.45
C SER A 48 33.41 17.60 -15.25
N GLN A 49 33.54 17.68 -16.58
CA GLN A 49 33.23 16.58 -17.48
C GLN A 49 34.40 15.59 -17.45
N GLN A 50 34.15 14.34 -17.05
CA GLN A 50 35.06 13.22 -17.32
C GLN A 50 34.33 12.16 -18.16
N PRO A 51 34.93 11.66 -19.27
CA PRO A 51 34.35 10.58 -20.04
C PRO A 51 34.60 9.24 -19.35
N TYR A 52 33.53 8.48 -19.12
CA TYR A 52 33.60 7.09 -18.66
C TYR A 52 34.10 6.19 -19.80
N HIS A 53 35.28 5.61 -19.63
CA HIS A 53 35.73 4.42 -20.37
C HIS A 53 35.30 3.15 -19.63
N ALA A 54 34.74 2.18 -20.36
CA ALA A 54 34.41 0.85 -19.86
C ALA A 54 35.69 0.00 -19.67
N PRO A 55 35.82 -0.83 -18.61
CA PRO A 55 36.95 -1.72 -18.47
C PRO A 55 36.73 -3.03 -19.25
N GLU A 56 37.80 -3.49 -19.90
CA GLU A 56 37.91 -4.73 -20.67
C GLU A 56 37.83 -5.99 -19.80
N SER A 57 37.40 -7.08 -20.45
CA SER A 57 37.25 -8.42 -19.89
C SER A 57 38.61 -9.13 -19.75
N HIS A 58 38.96 -9.50 -18.52
CA HIS A 58 40.05 -10.45 -18.24
C HIS A 58 39.49 -11.80 -17.78
N SER A 59 39.80 -12.81 -18.58
CA SER A 59 39.56 -14.23 -18.33
C SER A 59 40.58 -14.81 -17.35
N TYR A 60 40.10 -15.50 -16.31
CA TYR A 60 40.90 -16.49 -15.55
C TYR A 60 40.03 -17.69 -15.19
N SER A 61 40.61 -18.88 -15.36
CA SER A 61 39.95 -20.19 -15.33
C SER A 61 39.76 -20.77 -13.93
N GLU A 62 38.73 -21.62 -13.84
CA GLU A 62 38.55 -22.83 -13.01
C GLU A 62 38.91 -22.82 -11.50
N GLY A 63 37.86 -22.96 -10.69
CA GLY A 63 37.88 -23.54 -9.35
C GLY A 63 36.52 -24.15 -9.01
N ARG A 64 36.45 -25.49 -8.95
CA ARG A 64 35.23 -26.31 -8.82
C ARG A 64 34.90 -26.60 -7.35
N ALA A 65 33.75 -26.16 -6.83
CA ALA A 65 32.97 -26.77 -5.72
C ALA A 65 31.64 -26.02 -5.45
N PRO A 66 30.61 -26.63 -4.82
CA PRO A 66 29.87 -27.82 -5.21
C PRO A 66 28.39 -27.50 -5.58
N ALA A 67 27.71 -28.51 -6.12
CA ALA A 67 26.41 -28.47 -6.82
C ALA A 67 25.16 -28.00 -6.04
N THR A 68 25.30 -27.40 -4.85
CA THR A 68 24.16 -26.96 -4.02
C THR A 68 23.59 -25.62 -4.46
N LYS A 69 24.42 -24.66 -4.90
CA LYS A 69 23.96 -23.34 -5.39
C LYS A 69 23.11 -23.45 -6.66
N LYS A 70 23.51 -24.31 -7.61
CA LYS A 70 22.78 -24.51 -8.88
C LYS A 70 21.35 -25.04 -8.70
N LYS A 71 21.07 -25.75 -7.60
CA LYS A 71 19.73 -26.30 -7.35
C LYS A 71 18.77 -25.24 -6.80
N LEU A 72 19.29 -24.25 -6.06
CA LEU A 72 18.50 -23.13 -5.54
C LEU A 72 18.15 -22.13 -6.65
N GLU A 73 19.10 -21.81 -7.54
CA GLU A 73 18.87 -20.92 -8.69
C GLU A 73 17.81 -21.46 -9.65
N ARG A 74 17.70 -22.79 -9.79
CA ARG A 74 16.65 -23.41 -10.61
C ARG A 74 15.24 -23.30 -10.03
N LYS A 75 15.09 -23.05 -8.72
CA LYS A 75 13.77 -22.96 -8.07
C LYS A 75 13.16 -21.55 -8.17
N TYR A 76 13.98 -20.54 -8.46
CA TYR A 76 13.58 -19.14 -8.61
C TYR A 76 14.32 -18.51 -9.82
N SER A 77 13.97 -18.94 -11.03
CA SER A 77 14.45 -18.30 -12.25
C SER A 77 13.67 -17.02 -12.52
N LYS A 78 14.37 -15.93 -12.84
CA LYS A 78 13.75 -14.69 -13.32
C LYS A 78 12.95 -14.98 -14.59
N ILE A 79 11.71 -14.49 -14.66
CA ILE A 79 10.90 -14.51 -15.88
C ILE A 79 11.34 -13.31 -16.73
N ASP A 80 11.64 -13.53 -18.02
CA ASP A 80 12.07 -12.46 -18.93
C ASP A 80 10.87 -11.65 -19.46
N ASP A 81 11.06 -10.33 -19.58
CA ASP A 81 10.04 -9.36 -20.04
C ASP A 81 9.96 -9.32 -21.58
N ASN A 82 9.33 -10.33 -22.20
CA ASN A 82 9.28 -10.47 -23.67
C ASN A 82 7.90 -10.18 -24.30
N TYR A 83 7.11 -9.25 -23.73
CA TYR A 83 5.74 -8.96 -24.19
C TYR A 83 5.56 -7.50 -24.62
N SER A 84 4.78 -7.28 -25.69
CA SER A 84 4.59 -5.97 -26.34
C SER A 84 3.14 -5.49 -26.40
N SER A 85 2.17 -6.32 -25.97
CA SER A 85 0.76 -5.97 -25.85
C SER A 85 0.10 -6.72 -24.68
N LEU A 86 -1.05 -6.24 -24.20
CA LEU A 86 -1.84 -6.92 -23.17
C LEU A 86 -2.32 -8.30 -23.64
N GLU A 87 -2.70 -8.41 -24.91
CA GLU A 87 -3.10 -9.67 -25.54
C GLU A 87 -1.98 -10.72 -25.46
N GLN A 88 -0.73 -10.34 -25.74
CA GLN A 88 0.42 -11.24 -25.61
C GLN A 88 0.63 -11.73 -24.17
N VAL A 89 0.36 -10.88 -23.17
CA VAL A 89 0.46 -11.26 -21.75
C VAL A 89 -0.64 -12.24 -21.39
N THR A 90 -1.90 -11.94 -21.76
CA THR A 90 -3.05 -12.83 -21.54
C THR A 90 -2.80 -14.20 -22.20
N ASP A 91 -2.39 -14.22 -23.47
CA ASP A 91 -2.09 -15.47 -24.18
C ASP A 91 -0.97 -16.26 -23.49
N ALA A 92 0.11 -15.60 -23.05
CA ALA A 92 1.22 -16.27 -22.39
C ALA A 92 0.83 -16.88 -21.05
N LEU A 93 -0.02 -16.20 -20.26
CA LEU A 93 -0.56 -16.73 -19.01
C LEU A 93 -1.41 -17.98 -19.26
N ALA A 94 -2.28 -17.94 -20.27
CA ALA A 94 -3.09 -19.10 -20.67
C ALA A 94 -2.20 -20.28 -21.09
N HIS A 95 -1.18 -20.05 -21.94
CA HIS A 95 -0.25 -21.10 -22.37
C HIS A 95 0.62 -21.66 -21.25
N ALA A 96 0.89 -20.87 -20.20
CA ALA A 96 1.61 -21.32 -19.00
C ALA A 96 0.76 -22.24 -18.10
N GLY A 97 -0.50 -22.51 -18.48
CA GLY A 97 -1.40 -23.37 -17.72
C GLY A 97 -2.17 -22.64 -16.63
N LEU A 98 -2.28 -21.30 -16.71
CA LEU A 98 -3.26 -20.56 -15.93
C LEU A 98 -4.64 -20.82 -16.56
N GLU A 99 -5.16 -22.03 -16.38
CA GLU A 99 -6.45 -22.44 -16.92
C GLU A 99 -7.60 -21.93 -16.06
N SER A 100 -7.36 -21.83 -14.74
CA SER A 100 -8.29 -21.33 -13.77
C SER A 100 -7.54 -20.88 -12.51
N SER A 101 -7.85 -19.69 -11.99
CA SER A 101 -7.24 -19.13 -10.79
C SER A 101 -8.25 -18.29 -10.04
N ASN A 102 -8.00 -18.04 -8.77
CA ASN A 102 -8.75 -17.04 -8.01
C ASN A 102 -7.84 -15.85 -7.71
N LEU A 103 -8.37 -14.63 -7.82
CA LEU A 103 -7.62 -13.42 -7.61
C LEU A 103 -7.86 -12.84 -6.21
N ILE A 104 -6.79 -12.43 -5.52
CA ILE A 104 -6.87 -11.67 -4.27
C ILE A 104 -6.21 -10.32 -4.52
N VAL A 105 -6.83 -9.23 -4.08
CA VAL A 105 -6.29 -7.88 -4.26
C VAL A 105 -5.97 -7.25 -2.90
N GLY A 106 -4.72 -6.79 -2.76
CA GLY A 106 -4.25 -6.01 -1.63
C GLY A 106 -3.84 -4.60 -2.06
N ILE A 107 -4.39 -3.58 -1.42
CA ILE A 107 -4.10 -2.17 -1.73
C ILE A 107 -3.42 -1.50 -0.54
N ASP A 108 -2.23 -0.97 -0.80
CA ASP A 108 -1.45 -0.17 0.14
C ASP A 108 -2.09 1.22 0.32
N PHE A 109 -2.48 1.54 1.56
CA PHE A 109 -2.99 2.84 2.01
C PHE A 109 -2.05 3.54 3.00
N THR A 110 -0.74 3.32 2.86
CA THR A 110 0.27 4.00 3.67
C THR A 110 0.47 5.45 3.21
N LYS A 111 1.00 6.26 4.13
CA LYS A 111 1.17 7.70 3.96
C LYS A 111 2.20 8.06 2.90
N SER A 112 3.11 7.16 2.53
CA SER A 112 4.12 7.43 1.50
C SER A 112 3.54 7.80 0.15
N ASN A 113 2.33 7.31 -0.13
CA ASN A 113 1.52 7.68 -1.29
C ASN A 113 1.28 9.18 -1.44
N GLU A 114 1.34 9.97 -0.36
CA GLU A 114 1.21 11.42 -0.42
C GLU A 114 2.37 12.09 -1.17
N TRP A 115 3.58 11.52 -1.16
CA TRP A 115 4.78 12.13 -1.73
C TRP A 115 5.43 11.31 -2.85
N THR A 116 5.17 10.02 -2.98
CA THR A 116 5.76 9.18 -4.04
C THR A 116 5.25 9.53 -5.45
N GLY A 117 4.13 10.24 -5.55
CA GLY A 117 3.64 10.88 -6.79
C GLY A 117 4.38 12.15 -7.22
N ALA A 118 5.41 12.59 -6.49
CA ALA A 118 6.15 13.85 -6.75
C ALA A 118 6.62 14.01 -8.21
N ARG A 119 7.10 12.93 -8.82
CA ARG A 119 7.63 12.93 -10.19
C ARG A 119 6.68 12.30 -11.21
N SER A 120 5.98 11.24 -10.81
CA SER A 120 5.14 10.41 -11.69
C SER A 120 3.69 10.88 -11.80
N PHE A 121 3.20 11.65 -10.82
CA PHE A 121 1.79 12.02 -10.74
C PHE A 121 1.59 13.48 -10.36
N HIS A 122 2.39 14.37 -10.98
CA HIS A 122 2.24 15.82 -10.88
C HIS A 122 2.20 16.36 -9.44
N ARG A 123 2.99 15.77 -8.53
CA ARG A 123 3.03 16.13 -7.10
C ARG A 123 1.71 15.94 -6.36
N LYS A 124 0.80 15.13 -6.91
CA LYS A 124 -0.41 14.69 -6.23
C LYS A 124 -0.13 13.38 -5.49
N SER A 125 -0.93 13.13 -4.45
CA SER A 125 -0.99 11.80 -3.84
C SER A 125 -1.35 10.74 -4.88
N LEU A 126 -0.72 9.57 -4.82
CA LEU A 126 -1.05 8.43 -5.68
C LEU A 126 -2.49 7.93 -5.49
N HIS A 127 -3.15 8.26 -4.37
CA HIS A 127 -4.57 8.02 -4.12
C HIS A 127 -5.48 9.21 -4.45
N HIS A 128 -4.99 10.29 -5.05
CA HIS A 128 -5.83 11.47 -5.31
C HIS A 128 -7.01 11.11 -6.22
N ILE A 129 -8.25 11.23 -5.72
CA ILE A 129 -9.48 10.97 -6.47
C ILE A 129 -9.84 12.21 -7.29
N SER A 130 -9.98 12.02 -8.60
CA SER A 130 -10.42 13.06 -9.54
C SER A 130 -11.20 12.45 -10.72
N GLU A 131 -11.46 13.25 -11.75
CA GLU A 131 -12.01 12.77 -13.03
C GLU A 131 -11.00 11.89 -13.78
N THR A 132 -9.71 12.22 -13.69
CA THR A 132 -8.63 11.37 -14.21
C THR A 132 -8.24 10.29 -13.22
N GLN A 133 -8.08 9.06 -13.71
CA GLN A 133 -7.64 7.92 -12.91
C GLN A 133 -6.24 8.15 -12.33
N ASN A 134 -6.08 7.94 -11.03
CA ASN A 134 -4.77 7.86 -10.40
C ASN A 134 -4.06 6.51 -10.69
N PRO A 135 -2.77 6.37 -10.35
CA PRO A 135 -2.02 5.14 -10.69
C PRO A 135 -2.61 3.85 -10.13
N TYR A 136 -3.22 3.87 -8.94
CA TYR A 136 -3.92 2.71 -8.38
C TYR A 136 -5.16 2.36 -9.22
N GLU A 137 -5.98 3.34 -9.60
CA GLU A 137 -7.15 3.12 -10.47
C GLU A 137 -6.76 2.57 -11.84
N GLN A 138 -5.66 3.08 -12.40
CA GLN A 138 -5.11 2.58 -13.66
C GLN A 138 -4.64 1.14 -13.52
N ALA A 139 -3.92 0.80 -12.44
CA ALA A 139 -3.48 -0.56 -12.17
C ALA A 139 -4.66 -1.53 -12.02
N ILE A 140 -5.65 -1.21 -11.16
CA ILE A 140 -6.88 -2.00 -10.98
C ILE A 140 -7.57 -2.22 -12.34
N SER A 141 -7.69 -1.18 -13.16
CA SER A 141 -8.33 -1.25 -14.47
C SER A 141 -7.56 -2.14 -15.47
N ILE A 142 -6.23 -2.06 -15.49
CA ILE A 142 -5.40 -2.87 -16.38
C ILE A 142 -5.42 -4.34 -15.95
N ILE A 143 -5.23 -4.60 -14.65
CA ILE A 143 -5.30 -5.94 -14.07
C ILE A 143 -6.65 -6.57 -14.38
N GLY A 144 -7.74 -5.84 -14.18
CA GLY A 144 -9.09 -6.31 -14.50
C GLY A 144 -9.27 -6.65 -15.98
N LYS A 145 -8.62 -5.92 -16.90
CA LYS A 145 -8.67 -6.24 -18.34
C LYS A 145 -7.83 -7.44 -18.73
N THR A 146 -6.73 -7.71 -18.02
CA THR A 146 -5.79 -8.77 -18.37
C THR A 146 -6.06 -10.09 -17.65
N LEU A 147 -6.53 -10.03 -16.40
CA LEU A 147 -6.61 -11.20 -15.51
C LEU A 147 -8.04 -11.68 -15.25
N SER A 148 -9.08 -10.88 -15.52
CA SER A 148 -10.48 -11.27 -15.22
C SER A 148 -10.95 -12.53 -15.97
N SER A 149 -10.39 -12.81 -17.14
CA SER A 149 -10.71 -14.03 -17.90
C SER A 149 -10.21 -15.32 -17.24
N PHE A 150 -9.31 -15.21 -16.26
CA PHE A 150 -8.74 -16.34 -15.53
C PHE A 150 -9.35 -16.53 -14.14
N ASP A 151 -10.22 -15.62 -13.70
CA ASP A 151 -10.90 -15.71 -12.41
C ASP A 151 -12.11 -16.64 -12.53
N GLU A 152 -12.18 -17.68 -11.71
CA GLU A 152 -13.18 -18.76 -11.86
C GLU A 152 -14.62 -18.29 -11.63
N ASP A 153 -14.83 -17.42 -10.64
CA ASP A 153 -16.16 -17.02 -10.16
C ASP A 153 -16.43 -15.52 -10.23
N ASN A 154 -15.44 -14.72 -10.65
CA ASN A 154 -15.46 -13.26 -10.66
C ASN A 154 -15.62 -12.66 -9.25
N MET A 155 -15.34 -13.42 -8.18
CA MET A 155 -15.44 -12.99 -6.79
C MET A 155 -14.03 -12.71 -6.25
N ILE A 156 -13.74 -11.43 -6.02
CA ILE A 156 -12.40 -10.95 -5.70
C ILE A 156 -12.34 -10.51 -4.23
N PRO A 157 -11.73 -11.29 -3.32
CA PRO A 157 -11.35 -10.82 -2.00
C PRO A 157 -10.45 -9.58 -2.12
N CYS A 158 -10.91 -8.46 -1.55
CA CYS A 158 -10.24 -7.17 -1.64
C CYS A 158 -9.97 -6.59 -0.26
N PHE A 159 -8.71 -6.26 -0.01
CA PHE A 159 -8.24 -5.80 1.28
C PHE A 159 -7.40 -4.53 1.16
N GLY A 160 -7.46 -3.69 2.18
CA GLY A 160 -6.57 -2.55 2.37
C GLY A 160 -5.66 -2.75 3.58
N PHE A 161 -4.47 -2.14 3.56
CA PHE A 161 -3.52 -2.17 4.68
C PHE A 161 -2.72 -0.87 4.78
N GLY A 162 -2.15 -0.58 5.94
CA GLY A 162 -1.26 0.58 6.15
C GLY A 162 -1.95 1.91 6.45
N ASP A 163 -3.28 1.91 6.51
CA ASP A 163 -4.04 3.05 7.01
C ASP A 163 -3.96 3.11 8.55
N ALA A 164 -4.52 4.16 9.14
CA ALA A 164 -4.42 4.39 10.58
C ALA A 164 -5.24 3.41 11.43
N SER A 165 -6.11 2.58 10.83
CA SER A 165 -6.77 1.49 11.54
C SER A 165 -5.89 0.24 11.60
N THR A 166 -5.13 -0.05 10.54
CA THR A 166 -4.37 -1.31 10.39
C THR A 166 -2.88 -1.22 10.69
N HIS A 167 -2.25 -0.07 10.43
CA HIS A 167 -0.79 0.11 10.48
C HIS A 167 -0.06 -1.03 9.74
N ASP A 168 0.99 -1.61 10.32
CA ASP A 168 1.75 -2.73 9.76
C ASP A 168 1.37 -4.10 10.35
N GLN A 169 0.21 -4.22 11.01
CA GLN A 169 -0.18 -5.43 11.74
C GLN A 169 -1.39 -6.16 11.15
N GLU A 170 -2.34 -5.44 10.55
CA GLU A 170 -3.61 -6.01 10.09
C GLU A 170 -3.95 -5.59 8.65
N VAL A 171 -5.03 -6.15 8.13
CA VAL A 171 -5.70 -5.68 6.91
C VAL A 171 -7.17 -5.42 7.22
N PHE A 172 -7.83 -4.58 6.44
CA PHE A 172 -9.28 -4.42 6.48
C PHE A 172 -9.90 -4.90 5.16
N SER A 173 -11.04 -5.58 5.25
CA SER A 173 -11.84 -5.96 4.08
C SER A 173 -12.52 -4.73 3.47
N PHE A 174 -12.62 -4.67 2.14
CA PHE A 174 -13.29 -3.57 1.45
C PHE A 174 -14.76 -3.40 1.86
N TYR A 175 -15.42 -4.50 2.22
CA TYR A 175 -16.78 -4.50 2.75
C TYR A 175 -16.82 -4.96 4.21
N PRO A 176 -17.62 -4.30 5.09
CA PRO A 176 -17.71 -4.64 6.51
C PRO A 176 -18.28 -6.03 6.82
N ASP A 177 -19.08 -6.59 5.92
CA ASP A 177 -19.63 -7.95 6.01
C ASP A 177 -18.69 -9.01 5.39
N GLU A 178 -17.45 -8.62 5.09
CA GLU A 178 -16.40 -9.46 4.51
C GLU A 178 -16.77 -10.08 3.16
N ARG A 179 -17.80 -9.57 2.48
CA ARG A 179 -18.14 -10.03 1.14
C ARG A 179 -17.04 -9.66 0.14
N PHE A 180 -16.86 -10.53 -0.85
CA PHE A 180 -15.94 -10.28 -1.95
C PHE A 180 -16.54 -9.29 -2.96
N CYS A 181 -15.68 -8.61 -3.71
CA CYS A 181 -16.09 -7.78 -4.83
C CYS A 181 -16.51 -8.64 -6.01
N ASN A 182 -17.59 -8.29 -6.69
CA ASN A 182 -18.01 -8.89 -7.95
C ASN A 182 -17.27 -8.21 -9.12
N GLY A 183 -16.09 -8.75 -9.45
CA GLY A 183 -15.22 -8.29 -10.52
C GLY A 183 -14.49 -6.98 -10.23
N PHE A 184 -13.51 -6.66 -11.08
CA PHE A 184 -12.66 -5.47 -10.94
C PHE A 184 -13.41 -4.14 -11.09
N GLU A 185 -14.60 -4.14 -11.70
CA GLU A 185 -15.47 -2.97 -11.73
C GLU A 185 -15.92 -2.59 -10.32
N GLU A 186 -16.31 -3.57 -9.49
CA GLU A 186 -16.67 -3.33 -8.08
C GLU A 186 -15.44 -3.02 -7.22
N VAL A 187 -14.28 -3.63 -7.51
CA VAL A 187 -13.02 -3.25 -6.84
C VAL A 187 -12.72 -1.77 -7.06
N LEU A 188 -12.82 -1.30 -8.30
CA LEU A 188 -12.52 0.09 -8.65
C LEU A 188 -13.53 1.07 -8.04
N SER A 189 -14.83 0.76 -8.11
CA SER A 189 -15.87 1.62 -7.53
C SER A 189 -15.71 1.71 -6.01
N ARG A 190 -15.48 0.57 -5.35
CA ARG A 190 -15.32 0.52 -3.90
C ARG A 190 -14.03 1.18 -3.43
N TYR A 191 -12.94 1.03 -4.17
CA TYR A 191 -11.70 1.79 -3.91
C TYR A 191 -11.95 3.30 -3.91
N ARG A 192 -12.66 3.84 -4.91
CA ARG A 192 -12.99 5.27 -4.99
C ARG A 192 -13.86 5.76 -3.83
N GLU A 193 -14.76 4.91 -3.32
CA GLU A 193 -15.58 5.21 -2.14
C GLU A 193 -14.79 5.24 -0.84
N LEU A 194 -13.83 4.31 -0.67
CA LEU A 194 -13.06 4.14 0.55
C LEU A 194 -12.00 5.22 0.73
N VAL A 195 -11.25 5.54 -0.33
CA VAL A 195 -10.09 6.44 -0.27
C VAL A 195 -10.36 7.75 0.50
N PRO A 196 -11.45 8.50 0.26
CA PRO A 196 -11.70 9.76 0.98
C PRO A 196 -11.97 9.61 2.48
N GLN A 197 -12.30 8.40 2.94
CA GLN A 197 -12.65 8.09 4.32
C GLN A 197 -11.45 7.58 5.13
N LEU A 198 -10.39 7.13 4.44
CA LEU A 198 -9.21 6.54 5.06
C LEU A 198 -8.22 7.62 5.51
N ARG A 199 -7.56 7.36 6.64
CA ARG A 199 -6.41 8.15 7.09
C ARG A 199 -5.14 7.38 6.80
N LEU A 200 -4.39 7.78 5.78
CA LEU A 200 -3.14 7.13 5.41
C LEU A 200 -2.12 7.19 6.56
N ALA A 201 -1.44 6.07 6.84
CA ALA A 201 -0.52 5.95 7.98
C ALA A 201 0.71 5.08 7.65
N GLY A 202 1.06 4.16 8.54
CA GLY A 202 2.22 3.27 8.44
C GLY A 202 2.53 2.68 9.81
N PRO A 203 3.63 1.93 9.98
CA PRO A 203 4.62 1.55 8.97
C PRO A 203 4.07 0.69 7.82
N THR A 204 4.90 0.42 6.82
CA THR A 204 4.56 -0.38 5.64
C THR A 204 5.17 -1.78 5.78
N SER A 205 4.33 -2.81 5.82
CA SER A 205 4.69 -4.24 5.79
C SER A 205 3.69 -4.98 4.91
N PHE A 206 4.15 -5.93 4.09
CA PHE A 206 3.25 -6.78 3.31
C PHE A 206 2.90 -8.09 4.03
N ALA A 207 3.49 -8.34 5.20
CA ALA A 207 3.19 -9.55 5.97
C ALA A 207 1.68 -9.73 6.24
N PRO A 208 0.92 -8.70 6.70
CA PRO A 208 -0.51 -8.90 6.99
C PRO A 208 -1.33 -9.30 5.77
N ILE A 209 -1.05 -8.72 4.60
CA ILE A 209 -1.78 -9.05 3.36
C ILE A 209 -1.40 -10.41 2.79
N ILE A 210 -0.14 -10.82 2.92
CA ILE A 210 0.30 -12.16 2.53
C ILE A 210 -0.33 -13.21 3.45
N GLU A 211 -0.36 -12.98 4.76
CA GLU A 211 -0.99 -13.87 5.73
C GLU A 211 -2.51 -13.98 5.54
N MET A 212 -3.17 -12.87 5.21
CA MET A 212 -4.58 -12.90 4.83
C MET A 212 -4.79 -13.73 3.55
N ALA A 213 -3.95 -13.58 2.53
CA ALA A 213 -4.05 -14.37 1.32
C ALA A 213 -3.86 -15.87 1.58
N ILE A 214 -2.91 -16.25 2.45
CA ILE A 214 -2.75 -17.64 2.91
C ILE A 214 -4.04 -18.14 3.58
N THR A 215 -4.65 -17.32 4.44
CA THR A 215 -5.92 -17.67 5.11
C THR A 215 -7.05 -17.89 4.10
N VAL A 216 -7.17 -17.04 3.08
CA VAL A 216 -8.18 -17.20 2.00
C VAL A 216 -7.94 -18.52 1.24
N VAL A 217 -6.69 -18.82 0.88
CA VAL A 217 -6.31 -20.09 0.21
C VAL A 217 -6.68 -21.30 1.06
N GLU A 218 -6.41 -21.26 2.36
CA GLU A 218 -6.77 -22.35 3.28
C GLU A 218 -8.29 -22.55 3.35
N GLN A 219 -9.06 -21.46 3.44
CA GLN A 219 -10.52 -21.49 3.50
C GLN A 219 -11.18 -21.96 2.20
N SER A 220 -10.53 -21.73 1.06
CA SER A 220 -11.01 -22.18 -0.25
C SER A 220 -10.71 -23.66 -0.55
N GLY A 221 -10.18 -24.41 0.41
CA GLY A 221 -9.74 -25.79 0.18
C GLY A 221 -8.43 -25.90 -0.60
N SER A 222 -7.53 -24.91 -0.44
CA SER A 222 -6.20 -24.86 -1.09
C SER A 222 -6.26 -24.79 -2.62
N GLN A 223 -7.25 -24.08 -3.17
CA GLN A 223 -7.29 -23.75 -4.59
C GLN A 223 -6.16 -22.77 -4.94
N TYR A 224 -5.75 -22.76 -6.21
CA TYR A 224 -4.69 -21.87 -6.68
C TYR A 224 -5.17 -20.40 -6.70
N HIS A 225 -4.43 -19.53 -6.03
CA HIS A 225 -4.71 -18.08 -5.99
C HIS A 225 -3.51 -17.27 -6.45
N VAL A 226 -3.79 -16.12 -7.04
CA VAL A 226 -2.79 -15.07 -7.31
C VAL A 226 -3.11 -13.86 -6.43
N LEU A 227 -2.19 -13.55 -5.51
CA LEU A 227 -2.25 -12.30 -4.74
C LEU A 227 -1.63 -11.16 -5.56
N VAL A 228 -2.43 -10.14 -5.83
CA VAL A 228 -2.01 -8.91 -6.50
C VAL A 228 -1.92 -7.79 -5.46
N ILE A 229 -0.69 -7.37 -5.13
CA ILE A 229 -0.44 -6.24 -4.24
C ILE A 229 -0.15 -4.99 -5.08
N ILE A 230 -0.97 -3.95 -4.93
CA ILE A 230 -0.75 -2.64 -5.54
C ILE A 230 -0.19 -1.71 -4.46
N ALA A 231 1.06 -1.29 -4.63
CA ALA A 231 1.80 -0.50 -3.63
C ALA A 231 2.78 0.48 -4.29
N ASP A 232 3.20 1.51 -3.54
CA ASP A 232 4.20 2.49 -4.00
C ASP A 232 5.66 2.04 -3.76
N GLY A 233 5.83 0.87 -3.13
CA GLY A 233 7.11 0.20 -2.92
C GLY A 233 7.91 0.71 -1.72
N GLN A 234 7.35 1.56 -0.85
CA GLN A 234 8.05 2.09 0.33
C GLN A 234 7.88 1.19 1.57
N VAL A 235 8.40 -0.05 1.52
CA VAL A 235 8.49 -0.87 2.75
C VAL A 235 9.36 -0.14 3.77
N THR A 236 8.90 -0.05 5.02
CA THR A 236 9.57 0.79 6.03
C THR A 236 10.97 0.26 6.31
N ARG A 237 11.97 1.14 6.15
CA ARG A 237 13.35 0.90 6.58
C ARG A 237 13.63 1.68 7.85
N SER A 238 14.35 1.08 8.79
CA SER A 238 14.80 1.83 9.97
C SER A 238 15.88 2.82 9.55
N ILE A 239 15.91 4.00 10.17
CA ILE A 239 17.02 4.95 10.00
C ILE A 239 18.27 4.43 10.73
N ASP A 240 18.07 3.56 11.73
CA ASP A 240 19.11 2.97 12.58
C ASP A 240 19.61 1.60 12.08
N THR A 241 19.04 1.04 10.99
CA THR A 241 19.57 -0.20 10.41
C THR A 241 20.90 0.07 9.72
N GLU A 242 21.96 -0.60 10.17
CA GLU A 242 23.26 -0.58 9.51
C GLU A 242 23.13 -1.03 8.05
N ARG A 243 24.06 -0.62 7.18
CA ARG A 243 24.05 -1.00 5.76
C ARG A 243 23.99 -2.53 5.62
N GLY A 244 22.84 -3.06 5.20
CA GLY A 244 22.63 -4.47 4.92
C GLY A 244 21.72 -5.20 5.91
N GLU A 245 21.30 -4.56 7.00
CA GLU A 245 20.31 -5.12 7.93
C GLU A 245 18.88 -4.80 7.50
N LEU A 246 17.99 -5.78 7.67
CA LEU A 246 16.57 -5.65 7.35
C LEU A 246 15.82 -4.99 8.51
N SER A 247 14.88 -4.11 8.20
CA SER A 247 13.94 -3.62 9.21
C SER A 247 13.04 -4.75 9.73
N PRO A 248 12.34 -4.56 10.87
CA PRO A 248 11.32 -5.50 11.33
C PRO A 248 10.23 -5.75 10.27
N GLN A 249 9.82 -4.73 9.51
CA GLN A 249 8.82 -4.84 8.46
C GLN A 249 9.33 -5.61 7.24
N GLU A 250 10.57 -5.36 6.80
CA GLU A 250 11.20 -6.10 5.72
C GLU A 250 11.36 -7.58 6.10
N LYS A 251 11.84 -7.85 7.32
CA LYS A 251 11.99 -9.21 7.84
C LYS A 251 10.65 -9.96 7.90
N LYS A 252 9.61 -9.35 8.50
CA LYS A 252 8.27 -9.95 8.55
C LYS A 252 7.71 -10.23 7.16
N THR A 253 7.92 -9.31 6.22
CA THR A 253 7.49 -9.49 4.82
C THR A 253 8.20 -10.69 4.18
N ILE A 254 9.52 -10.80 4.35
CA ILE A 254 10.30 -11.94 3.84
C ILE A 254 9.84 -13.25 4.48
N ASP A 255 9.67 -13.26 5.80
CA ASP A 255 9.22 -14.44 6.55
C ASP A 255 7.83 -14.91 6.07
N ALA A 256 6.92 -13.99 5.72
CA ALA A 256 5.61 -14.31 5.17
C ALA A 256 5.69 -14.89 3.74
N ILE A 257 6.65 -14.45 2.91
CA ILE A 257 6.84 -14.95 1.53
C ILE A 257 7.37 -16.38 1.51
N VAL A 258 8.22 -16.75 2.48
CA VAL A 258 8.92 -18.04 2.50
C VAL A 258 8.21 -19.13 3.31
N LYS A 259 7.00 -18.86 3.78
CA LYS A 259 6.19 -19.76 4.62
C LYS A 259 5.72 -20.98 3.81
#